data_AF-A0A6I0E4C7-F1
#
_entry.id   AF-A0A6I0E4C7-F1
#
_cell.length_a   1.000
_cell.length_b   1.000
_cell.length_c   1.000
_cell.angle_alpha   90.00
_cell.angle_beta   90.00
_cell.angle_gamma   90.00
#
_symmetry.space_group_name_H-M   'P 1'
#
loop_
_entity.id
_entity.type
_entity.pdbx_description
1 polymer ?
#
loop_
_entity_poly.entity_id
_entity_poly.type
_entity_poly.pdbx_seq_one_letter_code
_entity_poly.pdbx_strand_id
1 'polypeptide(L)'
;IKTNKFTYFTEADGLASNLVYEILQDDYGDMWFGTGKGLSQLRKNQNRIVTYSEEDGLQGLEFNLRASHKSRDGEIFFGGMNGFNSFNPNELSDNKNIPSLEFTAFQKQNKNGSENLHVTNNSKVVLNYSDFAFYVEFAALEFTSPNKNQYAYKFDGDNQDWINNGNRRFLTFSNMTPGLYKLWIKGSNNDNVWNENGTFIIVRIRPPWYRSTLAYIIYVILIITTIILVVKYRERSLKEQKRILEERVEDRTKEVVKQKSEILEKNHELEEQNQEIMSQRDLLSNQNERISRQNKQIKDSIQYASRIQSAILPSTSILNEFNIEHFLIFRPKDIVSGDFYWFKQMGDHLLIAVADCTGHGVPGAFMSMLGNAFLNEIVAHNDITKANEVLDRLRDLIISSLKQSGEESVTRDGMDIAFCEINLKTLSIQFSGAHNSLIIIRNNELIELHADRYPVGLYHKSLIPFNNHEFQLMKGDNLYMFTDGIFDQFGGENGSKFMYKRLKNLMLEVNQLPMESQKFVIEKNVDEWMKNEYEQIDDITMLGMRIQ
;
A
#
# COMPACT_ATOMS: atom_id res chain seq x y z
N ILE A 1 61.60 -58.05 -51.17
CA ILE A 1 60.29 -57.57 -50.65
C ILE A 1 59.71 -56.63 -51.71
N LYS A 2 58.62 -56.99 -52.41
CA LYS A 2 58.13 -56.25 -53.60
C LYS A 2 56.72 -55.63 -53.46
N THR A 3 56.13 -55.68 -52.27
CA THR A 3 54.90 -54.95 -51.92
C THR A 3 55.05 -54.44 -50.49
N ASN A 4 55.16 -53.12 -50.27
CA ASN A 4 55.30 -52.47 -48.96
C ASN A 4 54.01 -52.52 -48.11
N LYS A 5 53.40 -53.71 -47.96
CA LYS A 5 52.25 -53.93 -47.08
C LYS A 5 52.68 -54.85 -45.93
N PHE A 6 52.53 -54.38 -44.70
CA PHE A 6 52.75 -55.16 -43.49
C PHE A 6 51.39 -55.42 -42.82
N THR A 7 51.20 -56.64 -42.35
CA THR A 7 50.09 -57.01 -41.47
C THR A 7 50.67 -57.27 -40.10
N TYR A 8 50.08 -56.66 -39.08
CA TYR A 8 50.48 -56.83 -37.70
C TYR A 8 49.43 -57.68 -37.00
N PHE A 9 49.89 -58.60 -36.15
CA PHE A 9 49.04 -59.39 -35.28
C PHE A 9 49.42 -59.07 -33.84
N THR A 10 48.42 -58.79 -33.02
CA THR A 10 48.57 -58.44 -31.61
C THR A 10 47.75 -59.40 -30.75
N GLU A 11 47.81 -59.23 -29.43
CA GLU A 11 46.90 -59.90 -28.49
C GLU A 11 45.42 -59.70 -28.87
N ALA A 12 45.05 -58.55 -29.45
CA ALA A 12 43.69 -58.28 -29.91
C ALA A 12 43.27 -59.15 -31.10
N ASP A 13 44.23 -59.65 -31.90
CA ASP A 13 43.99 -60.51 -33.06
C ASP A 13 44.02 -62.01 -32.69
N GLY A 14 44.21 -62.32 -31.41
CA GLY A 14 44.23 -63.68 -30.86
C GLY A 14 45.61 -64.23 -30.51
N LEU A 15 46.68 -63.43 -30.61
CA LEU A 15 48.02 -63.83 -30.18
C LEU A 15 48.08 -63.98 -28.65
N ALA A 16 48.83 -64.98 -28.14
CA ALA A 16 48.91 -65.24 -26.69
C ALA A 16 49.57 -64.08 -25.93
N SER A 17 50.63 -63.51 -26.49
CA SER A 17 51.22 -62.27 -26.00
C SER A 17 51.89 -61.47 -27.11
N ASN A 18 51.88 -60.14 -26.98
CA ASN A 18 52.62 -59.23 -27.85
C ASN A 18 54.16 -59.40 -27.72
N LEU A 19 54.63 -60.02 -26.62
CA LEU A 19 56.03 -60.39 -26.45
C LEU A 19 56.30 -61.72 -27.16
N VAL A 20 56.72 -61.63 -28.42
CA VAL A 20 57.14 -62.78 -29.23
C VAL A 20 58.65 -62.97 -29.09
N TYR A 21 59.06 -64.11 -28.55
CA TYR A 21 60.46 -64.45 -28.36
C TYR A 21 61.06 -65.15 -29.57
N GLU A 22 60.29 -65.99 -30.26
CA GLU A 22 60.79 -66.77 -31.39
C GLU A 22 59.65 -67.12 -32.35
N ILE A 23 59.96 -67.20 -33.65
CA ILE A 23 59.01 -67.56 -34.71
C ILE A 23 59.58 -68.72 -35.52
N LEU A 24 58.81 -69.80 -35.66
CA LEU A 24 59.19 -70.98 -36.43
C LEU A 24 58.09 -71.33 -37.43
N GLN A 25 58.45 -71.63 -38.67
CA GLN A 25 57.50 -72.08 -39.69
C GLN A 25 57.54 -73.61 -39.81
N ASP A 26 56.37 -74.24 -39.72
CA ASP A 26 56.24 -75.69 -39.97
C ASP A 26 56.27 -76.02 -41.47
N ASP A 27 56.20 -77.30 -41.80
CA ASP A 27 56.26 -77.78 -43.19
C ASP A 27 54.97 -77.50 -43.99
N TYR A 28 53.88 -77.14 -43.31
CA TYR A 28 52.58 -76.79 -43.91
C TYR A 28 52.45 -75.29 -44.18
N GLY A 29 53.42 -74.52 -43.71
CA GLY A 29 53.50 -73.09 -43.89
C GLY A 29 52.78 -72.28 -42.81
N ASP A 30 52.30 -72.93 -41.75
CA ASP A 30 51.78 -72.25 -40.56
C ASP A 30 52.95 -71.73 -39.71
N MET A 31 52.73 -70.59 -39.06
CA MET A 31 53.76 -69.94 -38.25
C MET A 31 53.46 -70.12 -36.77
N TRP A 32 54.46 -70.59 -36.04
CA TRP A 32 54.41 -70.82 -34.60
C TRP A 32 55.20 -69.73 -33.88
N PHE A 33 54.60 -69.14 -32.86
CA PHE A 33 55.14 -68.01 -32.10
C PHE A 33 55.29 -68.44 -30.65
N GLY A 34 56.53 -68.58 -30.18
CA GLY A 34 56.83 -68.71 -28.75
C GLY A 34 56.71 -67.34 -28.10
N THR A 35 55.78 -67.17 -27.16
CA THR A 35 55.47 -65.86 -26.57
C THR A 35 55.69 -65.82 -25.05
N GLY A 36 55.51 -64.65 -24.43
CA GLY A 36 55.51 -64.49 -22.98
C GLY A 36 54.30 -65.07 -22.24
N LYS A 37 53.25 -65.53 -22.93
CA LYS A 37 52.04 -66.10 -22.29
C LYS A 37 51.47 -67.32 -23.03
N GLY A 38 52.34 -68.12 -23.63
CA GLY A 38 51.98 -69.37 -24.29
C GLY A 38 52.50 -69.44 -25.72
N LEU A 39 52.02 -70.44 -26.45
CA LEU A 39 52.40 -70.72 -27.83
C LEU A 39 51.24 -70.30 -28.75
N SER A 40 51.52 -69.55 -29.81
CA SER A 40 50.48 -69.20 -30.80
C SER A 40 50.79 -69.83 -32.16
N GLN A 41 49.78 -70.34 -32.85
CA GLN A 41 49.87 -70.84 -34.23
C GLN A 41 49.03 -69.92 -35.13
N LEU A 42 49.66 -69.28 -36.12
CA LEU A 42 48.94 -68.65 -37.22
C LEU A 42 48.72 -69.69 -38.32
N ARG A 43 47.49 -70.16 -38.45
CA ARG A 43 47.06 -71.07 -39.53
C ARG A 43 46.89 -70.28 -40.81
N LYS A 44 47.85 -70.36 -41.72
CA LYS A 44 47.96 -69.52 -42.92
C LYS A 44 46.74 -69.67 -43.84
N ASN A 45 46.21 -70.88 -43.94
CA ASN A 45 45.06 -71.18 -44.79
C ASN A 45 43.72 -70.63 -44.24
N GLN A 46 43.63 -70.42 -42.92
CA GLN A 46 42.41 -69.93 -42.26
C GLN A 46 42.52 -68.46 -41.82
N ASN A 47 43.72 -67.88 -41.89
CA ASN A 47 44.06 -66.57 -41.33
C ASN A 47 43.55 -66.42 -39.88
N ARG A 48 43.67 -67.49 -39.09
CA ARG A 48 43.21 -67.60 -37.69
C ARG A 48 44.41 -67.90 -36.80
N ILE A 49 44.48 -67.24 -35.65
CA ILE A 49 45.45 -67.53 -34.60
C ILE A 49 44.79 -68.50 -33.61
N VAL A 50 45.50 -69.59 -33.31
CA VAL A 50 45.14 -70.55 -32.25
C VAL A 50 46.20 -70.44 -31.16
N THR A 51 45.78 -70.35 -29.90
CA THR A 51 46.67 -70.17 -28.76
C THR A 51 46.60 -71.34 -27.81
N TYR A 52 47.77 -71.77 -27.39
CA TYR A 52 47.99 -72.87 -26.46
C TYR A 52 48.58 -72.33 -25.17
N SER A 53 48.10 -72.84 -24.03
CA SER A 53 48.51 -72.49 -22.68
C SER A 53 48.98 -73.73 -21.92
N GLU A 54 49.34 -73.58 -20.64
CA GLU A 54 49.69 -74.71 -19.76
C GLU A 54 48.57 -75.76 -19.67
N GLU A 55 47.30 -75.35 -19.81
CA GLU A 55 46.16 -76.27 -19.82
C GLU A 55 46.16 -77.23 -21.02
N ASP A 56 46.82 -76.87 -22.13
CA ASP A 56 46.99 -77.72 -23.31
C ASP A 56 48.24 -78.61 -23.22
N GLY A 57 48.95 -78.59 -22.10
CA GLY A 57 50.15 -79.40 -21.86
C GLY A 57 51.48 -78.68 -22.12
N LEU A 58 51.48 -77.34 -22.21
CA LEU A 58 52.73 -76.58 -22.32
C LEU A 58 53.57 -76.66 -21.04
N GLN A 59 54.90 -76.59 -21.18
CA GLN A 59 55.87 -76.62 -20.08
C GLN A 59 55.70 -75.45 -19.10
N GLY A 60 55.16 -74.34 -19.59
CA GLY A 60 54.97 -73.08 -18.88
C GLY A 60 54.47 -72.00 -19.83
N LEU A 61 53.92 -70.92 -19.30
CA LEU A 61 53.46 -69.77 -20.10
C LEU A 61 54.59 -69.03 -20.82
N GLU A 62 55.79 -68.93 -20.22
CA GLU A 62 56.87 -68.13 -20.78
C GLU A 62 57.87 -68.98 -21.57
N PHE A 63 58.02 -68.66 -22.86
CA PHE A 63 59.06 -69.22 -23.74
C PHE A 63 60.34 -68.36 -23.70
N ASN A 64 61.46 -68.93 -24.12
CA ASN A 64 62.75 -68.24 -24.13
C ASN A 64 63.14 -67.75 -25.53
N LEU A 65 63.86 -66.62 -25.58
CA LEU A 65 64.44 -66.06 -26.79
C LEU A 65 65.32 -67.09 -27.51
N ARG A 66 65.10 -67.33 -28.80
CA ARG A 66 65.87 -68.27 -29.64
C ARG A 66 65.83 -69.73 -29.20
N ALA A 67 64.90 -70.11 -28.34
CA ALA A 67 64.72 -71.48 -27.90
C ALA A 67 63.68 -72.21 -28.76
N SER A 68 63.89 -72.27 -30.08
CA SER A 68 63.08 -73.11 -30.98
C SER A 68 63.93 -73.91 -31.97
N HIS A 69 63.44 -75.08 -32.36
CA HIS A 69 64.10 -75.91 -33.38
C HIS A 69 63.07 -76.75 -34.14
N LYS A 70 63.25 -76.91 -35.46
CA LYS A 70 62.50 -77.87 -36.27
C LYS A 70 63.43 -79.01 -36.67
N SER A 71 63.07 -80.25 -36.34
CA SER A 71 63.83 -81.43 -36.75
C SER A 71 63.65 -81.72 -38.24
N ARG A 72 64.43 -82.66 -38.78
CA ARG A 72 64.30 -83.10 -40.18
C ARG A 72 62.99 -83.84 -40.45
N ASP A 73 62.39 -84.43 -39.43
CA ASP A 73 61.15 -85.21 -39.53
C ASP A 73 59.89 -84.35 -39.32
N GLY A 74 60.06 -83.02 -39.20
CA GLY A 74 58.97 -82.05 -39.05
C GLY A 74 58.50 -81.83 -37.62
N GLU A 75 59.10 -82.50 -36.63
CA GLU A 75 58.84 -82.25 -35.20
C GLU A 75 59.38 -80.88 -34.78
N ILE A 76 58.58 -80.15 -34.00
CA ILE A 76 58.90 -78.81 -33.53
C ILE A 76 59.17 -78.83 -32.03
N PHE A 77 60.22 -78.11 -31.64
CA PHE A 77 60.64 -77.93 -30.26
C PHE A 77 60.56 -76.46 -29.90
N PHE A 78 59.95 -76.16 -28.76
CA PHE A 78 59.99 -74.83 -28.15
C PHE A 78 60.37 -74.93 -26.67
N GLY A 79 61.44 -74.21 -26.29
CA GLY A 79 61.97 -74.17 -24.93
C GLY A 79 61.51 -72.94 -24.14
N GLY A 80 61.33 -73.11 -22.85
CA GLY A 80 60.98 -72.04 -21.92
C GLY A 80 61.61 -72.24 -20.54
N MET A 81 61.02 -71.64 -19.51
CA MET A 81 61.62 -71.59 -18.17
C MET A 81 61.66 -72.95 -17.45
N ASN A 82 60.73 -73.86 -17.77
CA ASN A 82 60.52 -75.15 -17.09
C ASN A 82 60.85 -76.35 -18.01
N GLY A 83 61.64 -76.16 -19.06
CA GLY A 83 62.01 -77.22 -20.00
C GLY A 83 61.65 -76.88 -21.43
N PHE A 84 61.13 -77.86 -22.19
CA PHE A 84 60.70 -77.67 -23.56
C PHE A 84 59.48 -78.54 -23.88
N ASN A 85 58.67 -78.08 -24.83
CA ASN A 85 57.64 -78.89 -25.48
C ASN A 85 58.18 -79.40 -26.82
N SER A 86 57.89 -80.65 -27.15
CA SER A 86 58.01 -81.17 -28.51
C SER A 86 56.66 -81.69 -28.99
N PHE A 87 56.34 -81.44 -30.25
CA PHE A 87 55.11 -81.91 -30.88
C PHE A 87 55.25 -81.97 -32.40
N ASN A 88 54.50 -82.86 -33.04
CA ASN A 88 54.35 -82.89 -34.49
C ASN A 88 53.09 -82.10 -34.88
N PRO A 89 53.19 -81.01 -35.66
CA PRO A 89 52.03 -80.22 -36.06
C PRO A 89 50.91 -81.02 -36.75
N ASN A 90 51.24 -82.15 -37.38
CA ASN A 90 50.26 -83.03 -38.05
C ASN A 90 49.36 -83.83 -37.14
N GLU A 91 49.83 -84.11 -35.94
CA GLU A 91 49.10 -84.97 -34.99
C GLU A 91 48.15 -84.14 -34.14
N LEU A 92 48.20 -82.81 -34.24
CA LEU A 92 47.27 -81.91 -33.59
C LEU A 92 45.92 -81.96 -34.31
N SER A 93 44.94 -82.62 -33.68
CA SER A 93 43.56 -82.68 -34.17
C SER A 93 42.66 -81.70 -33.40
N ASP A 94 41.91 -80.87 -34.12
CA ASP A 94 40.85 -80.06 -33.52
C ASP A 94 39.73 -80.95 -32.95
N ASN A 95 39.20 -80.58 -31.78
CA ASN A 95 38.02 -81.20 -31.19
C ASN A 95 36.78 -80.82 -32.00
N LYS A 96 36.19 -81.80 -32.70
CA LYS A 96 34.98 -81.63 -33.53
C LYS A 96 33.69 -81.93 -32.77
N ASN A 97 33.76 -82.25 -31.48
CA ASN A 97 32.59 -82.61 -30.69
C ASN A 97 31.71 -81.38 -30.44
N ILE A 98 30.41 -81.49 -30.73
CA ILE A 98 29.43 -80.45 -30.44
C ILE A 98 28.88 -80.73 -29.03
N PRO A 99 29.12 -79.84 -28.03
CA PRO A 99 28.70 -80.12 -26.67
C PRO A 99 27.18 -80.05 -26.51
N SER A 100 26.62 -80.97 -25.73
CA SER A 100 25.26 -80.84 -25.20
C SER A 100 25.24 -79.76 -24.12
N LEU A 101 24.23 -78.87 -24.13
CA LEU A 101 24.05 -77.86 -23.08
C LEU A 101 22.97 -78.27 -22.11
N GLU A 102 23.23 -78.12 -20.82
CA GLU A 102 22.28 -78.37 -19.74
C GLU A 102 22.23 -77.19 -18.78
N PHE A 103 21.03 -76.85 -18.30
CA PHE A 103 20.86 -75.93 -17.17
C PHE A 103 21.15 -76.69 -15.87
N THR A 104 22.06 -76.17 -15.05
CA THR A 104 22.53 -76.86 -13.83
C THR A 104 21.88 -76.31 -12.56
N ALA A 105 21.53 -75.02 -12.55
CA ALA A 105 20.85 -74.40 -11.42
C ALA A 105 19.98 -73.22 -11.85
N PHE A 106 18.89 -73.01 -11.12
CA PHE A 106 18.11 -71.78 -11.18
C PHE A 106 17.84 -71.32 -9.77
N GLN A 107 18.09 -70.06 -9.46
CA GLN A 107 17.83 -69.49 -8.16
C GLN A 107 17.02 -68.21 -8.32
N LYS A 108 15.89 -68.09 -7.63
CA LYS A 108 15.13 -66.84 -7.56
C LYS A 108 15.43 -66.14 -6.24
N GLN A 109 15.41 -64.81 -6.26
CA GLN A 109 15.66 -63.97 -5.11
C GLN A 109 14.44 -63.12 -4.80
N ASN A 110 13.99 -63.20 -3.55
CA ASN A 110 12.91 -62.39 -3.02
C ASN A 110 13.31 -61.74 -1.68
N LYS A 111 12.39 -61.00 -1.06
CA LYS A 111 12.65 -60.34 0.24
C LYS A 111 12.98 -61.31 1.38
N ASN A 112 12.56 -62.57 1.28
CA ASN A 112 12.74 -63.58 2.32
C ASN A 112 14.01 -64.41 2.11
N GLY A 113 14.77 -64.17 1.04
CA GLY A 113 16.02 -64.86 0.71
C GLY A 113 16.03 -65.41 -0.71
N SER A 114 17.00 -66.30 -0.95
CA SER A 114 17.16 -66.99 -2.23
C SER A 114 16.61 -68.41 -2.16
N GLU A 115 15.87 -68.83 -3.19
CA GLU A 115 15.27 -70.16 -3.31
C GLU A 115 15.80 -70.83 -4.59
N ASN A 116 16.35 -72.04 -4.44
CA ASN A 116 16.85 -72.84 -5.56
C ASN A 116 15.71 -73.66 -6.17
N LEU A 117 15.58 -73.58 -7.49
CA LEU A 117 14.64 -74.35 -8.29
C LEU A 117 15.43 -75.33 -9.17
N HIS A 118 15.01 -76.59 -9.17
CA HIS A 118 15.52 -77.56 -10.11
C HIS A 118 14.93 -77.28 -11.49
N VAL A 119 15.80 -77.00 -12.45
CA VAL A 119 15.43 -76.78 -13.85
C VAL A 119 16.19 -77.75 -14.74
N THR A 120 15.53 -78.21 -15.78
CA THR A 120 16.12 -78.92 -16.90
C THR A 120 15.84 -78.15 -18.19
N ASN A 121 16.46 -78.57 -19.28
CA ASN A 121 16.14 -78.07 -20.62
C ASN A 121 14.62 -78.05 -20.88
N ASN A 122 14.12 -76.93 -21.41
CA ASN A 122 12.71 -76.65 -21.70
C ASN A 122 11.77 -76.51 -20.48
N SER A 123 12.33 -76.41 -19.26
CA SER A 123 11.55 -76.14 -18.05
C SER A 123 10.81 -74.80 -18.12
N LYS A 124 9.60 -74.78 -17.55
CA LYS A 124 8.79 -73.57 -17.37
C LYS A 124 8.87 -73.10 -15.93
N VAL A 125 9.57 -72.00 -15.69
CA VAL A 125 9.72 -71.39 -14.37
C VAL A 125 8.72 -70.26 -14.22
N VAL A 126 7.99 -70.23 -13.12
CA VAL A 126 7.04 -69.17 -12.79
C VAL A 126 7.58 -68.36 -11.62
N LEU A 127 7.84 -67.08 -11.87
CA LEU A 127 8.25 -66.11 -10.85
C LEU A 127 7.06 -65.26 -10.44
N ASN A 128 6.96 -64.98 -9.15
CA ASN A 128 6.00 -64.01 -8.63
C ASN A 128 6.57 -62.60 -8.75
N TYR A 129 5.69 -61.58 -8.75
CA TYR A 129 6.13 -60.18 -8.79
C TYR A 129 7.06 -59.80 -7.61
N SER A 130 7.01 -60.53 -6.51
CA SER A 130 7.90 -60.33 -5.35
C SER A 130 9.33 -60.80 -5.57
N ASP A 131 9.57 -61.62 -6.59
CA ASP A 131 10.88 -62.16 -6.92
C ASP A 131 11.58 -61.15 -7.84
N PHE A 132 12.46 -60.32 -7.27
CA PHE A 132 13.02 -59.15 -7.96
C PHE A 132 14.26 -59.48 -8.79
N ALA A 133 14.89 -60.63 -8.57
CA ALA A 133 16.02 -61.11 -9.37
C ALA A 133 16.01 -62.64 -9.49
N PHE A 134 16.64 -63.16 -10.54
CA PHE A 134 16.93 -64.58 -10.66
C PHE A 134 18.30 -64.81 -11.31
N TYR A 135 18.85 -65.97 -10.99
CA TYR A 135 20.16 -66.45 -11.36
C TYR A 135 20.02 -67.80 -12.06
N VAL A 136 20.74 -68.00 -13.16
CA VAL A 136 20.69 -69.24 -13.94
C VAL A 136 22.10 -69.71 -14.22
N GLU A 137 22.40 -70.98 -13.94
CA GLU A 137 23.63 -71.65 -14.33
C GLU A 137 23.37 -72.68 -15.42
N PHE A 138 24.38 -72.88 -16.26
CA PHE A 138 24.37 -73.84 -17.35
C PHE A 138 25.77 -74.37 -17.62
N ALA A 139 25.87 -75.53 -18.24
CA ALA A 139 27.14 -76.13 -18.63
C ALA A 139 27.06 -76.74 -20.03
N ALA A 140 28.10 -76.53 -20.82
CA ALA A 140 28.39 -77.33 -21.99
C ALA A 140 29.09 -78.61 -21.51
N LEU A 141 28.51 -79.77 -21.80
CA LEU A 141 29.02 -81.09 -21.41
C LEU A 141 30.19 -81.51 -22.30
N GLU A 142 31.29 -80.75 -22.22
CA GLU A 142 32.58 -81.05 -22.83
C GLU A 142 33.69 -80.91 -21.78
N PHE A 143 34.48 -81.97 -21.63
CA PHE A 143 35.36 -82.18 -20.49
C PHE A 143 36.85 -82.04 -20.83
N THR A 144 37.22 -81.96 -22.11
CA THR A 144 38.63 -81.83 -22.53
C THR A 144 39.30 -80.58 -21.96
N SER A 145 38.65 -79.41 -22.08
CA SER A 145 39.11 -78.16 -21.44
C SER A 145 37.93 -77.25 -21.08
N PRO A 146 37.22 -77.53 -19.96
CA PRO A 146 35.96 -76.85 -19.62
C PRO A 146 36.08 -75.34 -19.47
N ASN A 147 37.25 -74.83 -19.05
CA ASN A 147 37.51 -73.41 -18.85
C ASN A 147 37.54 -72.60 -20.16
N LYS A 148 37.74 -73.29 -21.30
CA LYS A 148 37.79 -72.69 -22.64
C LYS A 148 36.44 -72.70 -23.36
N ASN A 149 35.46 -73.44 -22.85
CA ASN A 149 34.11 -73.47 -23.41
C ASN A 149 33.52 -72.05 -23.40
N GLN A 150 33.04 -71.60 -24.56
CA GLN A 150 32.39 -70.30 -24.69
C GLN A 150 30.87 -70.45 -24.62
N TYR A 151 30.19 -69.43 -24.14
CA TYR A 151 28.74 -69.38 -24.00
C TYR A 151 28.19 -68.10 -24.60
N ALA A 152 27.01 -68.19 -25.20
CA ALA A 152 26.23 -67.05 -25.64
C ALA A 152 24.77 -67.26 -25.25
N TYR A 153 24.06 -66.17 -24.97
CA TYR A 153 22.66 -66.23 -24.61
C TYR A 153 21.83 -65.23 -25.40
N LYS A 154 20.54 -65.53 -25.50
CA LYS A 154 19.54 -64.67 -26.14
C LYS A 154 18.27 -64.66 -25.29
N PHE A 155 17.64 -63.50 -25.17
CA PHE A 155 16.49 -63.32 -24.28
C PHE A 155 15.33 -62.61 -24.99
N ASP A 156 14.29 -63.37 -25.33
CA ASP A 156 13.23 -62.99 -26.29
C ASP A 156 12.29 -61.84 -25.85
N GLY A 157 12.63 -61.05 -24.83
CA GLY A 157 11.82 -59.90 -24.38
C GLY A 157 12.52 -58.55 -24.30
N ASP A 158 13.85 -58.48 -24.48
CA ASP A 158 14.62 -57.22 -24.35
C ASP A 158 15.60 -57.01 -25.51
N ASN A 159 16.23 -58.08 -26.01
CA ASN A 159 17.19 -58.00 -27.11
C ASN A 159 17.11 -59.24 -28.00
N GLN A 160 17.00 -59.06 -29.32
CA GLN A 160 16.82 -60.18 -30.27
C GLN A 160 18.15 -60.80 -30.73
N ASP A 161 19.28 -60.18 -30.42
CA ASP A 161 20.62 -60.65 -30.82
C ASP A 161 21.27 -61.52 -29.75
N TRP A 162 22.19 -62.40 -30.18
CA TRP A 162 22.99 -63.23 -29.29
C TRP A 162 24.05 -62.38 -28.57
N ILE A 163 24.06 -62.46 -27.24
CA ILE A 163 25.02 -61.78 -26.39
C ILE A 163 26.08 -62.80 -25.96
N ASN A 164 27.35 -62.49 -26.22
CA ASN A 164 28.47 -63.34 -25.82
C ASN A 164 28.71 -63.23 -24.31
N ASN A 165 28.75 -64.37 -23.61
CA ASN A 165 29.00 -64.50 -22.17
C ASN A 165 30.42 -65.02 -21.84
N GLY A 166 31.28 -65.18 -22.85
CA GLY A 166 32.62 -65.72 -22.69
C GLY A 166 32.58 -67.12 -22.08
N ASN A 167 33.48 -67.39 -21.12
CA ASN A 167 33.50 -68.65 -20.36
C ASN A 167 32.63 -68.66 -19.10
N ARG A 168 31.80 -67.62 -18.88
CA ARG A 168 30.94 -67.56 -17.69
C ARG A 168 29.75 -68.49 -17.87
N ARG A 169 29.56 -69.35 -16.88
CA ARG A 169 28.53 -70.40 -16.87
C ARG A 169 27.22 -69.98 -16.20
N PHE A 170 27.05 -68.68 -15.94
CA PHE A 170 25.88 -68.16 -15.25
C PHE A 170 25.42 -66.80 -15.78
N LEU A 171 24.15 -66.47 -15.52
CA LEU A 171 23.51 -65.20 -15.84
C LEU A 171 22.65 -64.72 -14.68
N THR A 172 22.58 -63.39 -14.50
CA THR A 172 21.75 -62.74 -13.48
C THR A 172 20.83 -61.72 -14.14
N PHE A 173 19.54 -61.81 -13.85
CA PHE A 173 18.52 -60.87 -14.32
C PHE A 173 17.83 -60.22 -13.13
N SER A 174 17.60 -58.91 -13.18
CA SER A 174 16.96 -58.15 -12.11
C SER A 174 15.92 -57.17 -12.65
N ASN A 175 14.91 -56.86 -11.84
CA ASN A 175 13.85 -55.88 -12.11
C ASN A 175 13.14 -56.02 -13.46
N MET A 176 12.93 -57.27 -13.86
CA MET A 176 12.25 -57.57 -15.10
C MET A 176 10.75 -57.24 -15.05
N THR A 177 10.21 -56.82 -16.19
CA THR A 177 8.78 -56.54 -16.32
C THR A 177 7.95 -57.83 -16.31
N PRO A 178 6.68 -57.78 -15.87
CA PRO A 178 5.80 -58.94 -15.95
C PRO A 178 5.56 -59.37 -17.40
N GLY A 179 5.81 -60.63 -17.70
CA GLY A 179 5.79 -61.13 -19.08
C GLY A 179 6.17 -62.59 -19.20
N LEU A 180 6.14 -63.09 -20.43
CA LEU A 180 6.62 -64.41 -20.79
C LEU A 180 7.91 -64.25 -21.58
N TYR A 181 8.99 -64.80 -21.05
CA TYR A 181 10.32 -64.69 -21.63
C TYR A 181 10.88 -66.07 -21.95
N LYS A 182 11.69 -66.13 -23.01
CA LYS A 182 12.42 -67.34 -23.40
C LYS A 182 13.91 -67.02 -23.35
N LEU A 183 14.62 -67.69 -22.44
CA LEU A 183 16.07 -67.58 -22.30
C LEU A 183 16.70 -68.72 -23.08
N TRP A 184 17.34 -68.38 -24.19
CA TRP A 184 18.15 -69.27 -24.99
C TRP A 184 19.60 -69.19 -24.58
N ILE A 185 20.28 -70.33 -24.58
CA ILE A 185 21.71 -70.43 -24.41
C ILE A 185 22.29 -71.34 -25.51
N LYS A 186 23.48 -71.01 -25.98
CA LYS A 186 24.32 -71.90 -26.77
C LYS A 186 25.74 -71.87 -26.23
N GLY A 187 26.50 -72.90 -26.53
CA GLY A 187 27.88 -73.02 -26.05
C GLY A 187 28.76 -73.76 -27.04
N SER A 188 30.05 -73.56 -26.90
CA SER A 188 31.08 -74.21 -27.70
C SER A 188 31.96 -75.12 -26.85
N ASN A 189 32.66 -76.03 -27.52
CA ASN A 189 33.80 -76.72 -26.93
C ASN A 189 35.03 -75.79 -26.84
N ASN A 190 36.16 -76.36 -26.43
CA ASN A 190 37.46 -75.71 -26.32
C ASN A 190 38.00 -75.12 -27.64
N ASP A 191 37.57 -75.62 -28.79
CA ASP A 191 38.05 -75.21 -30.12
C ASP A 191 37.09 -74.29 -30.89
N ASN A 192 36.06 -73.78 -30.20
CA ASN A 192 34.98 -72.93 -30.73
C ASN A 192 34.03 -73.64 -31.71
N VAL A 193 33.82 -74.95 -31.56
CA VAL A 193 32.72 -75.65 -32.26
C VAL A 193 31.43 -75.45 -31.47
N TRP A 194 30.52 -74.64 -32.03
CA TRP A 194 29.28 -74.22 -31.37
C TRP A 194 28.13 -75.19 -31.57
N ASN A 195 27.34 -75.41 -30.51
CA ASN A 195 26.01 -76.00 -30.61
C ASN A 195 24.99 -74.92 -31.03
N GLU A 196 24.78 -74.75 -32.33
CA GLU A 196 23.88 -73.72 -32.87
C GLU A 196 22.39 -73.95 -32.57
N ASN A 197 21.99 -75.18 -32.24
CA ASN A 197 20.62 -75.47 -31.84
C ASN A 197 20.27 -74.88 -30.46
N GLY A 198 21.28 -74.78 -29.58
CA GLY A 198 21.14 -74.27 -28.22
C GLY A 198 20.12 -75.05 -27.38
N THR A 199 19.84 -74.52 -26.19
CA THR A 199 18.75 -74.95 -25.32
C THR A 199 18.08 -73.72 -24.71
N PHE A 200 16.87 -73.87 -24.17
CA PHE A 200 16.16 -72.76 -23.56
C PHE A 200 15.37 -73.14 -22.33
N ILE A 201 15.06 -72.12 -21.52
CA ILE A 201 14.01 -72.18 -20.49
C ILE A 201 12.99 -71.07 -20.72
N ILE A 202 11.77 -71.30 -20.24
CA ILE A 202 10.69 -70.31 -20.30
C ILE A 202 10.50 -69.74 -18.90
N VAL A 203 10.66 -68.42 -18.78
CA VAL A 203 10.48 -67.69 -17.51
C VAL A 203 9.21 -66.85 -17.61
N ARG A 204 8.21 -67.16 -16.79
CA ARG A 204 6.95 -66.40 -16.69
C ARG A 204 6.93 -65.59 -15.42
N ILE A 205 6.96 -64.27 -15.54
CA ILE A 205 6.84 -63.34 -14.41
C ILE A 205 5.38 -62.92 -14.28
N ARG A 206 4.74 -63.27 -13.15
CA ARG A 206 3.35 -62.90 -12.89
C ARG A 206 3.24 -61.40 -12.57
N PRO A 207 2.22 -60.70 -13.12
CA PRO A 207 1.94 -59.34 -12.70
C PRO A 207 1.54 -59.29 -11.22
N PRO A 208 1.66 -58.12 -10.55
CA PRO A 208 1.25 -57.98 -9.16
C PRO A 208 -0.26 -58.23 -9.01
N TRP A 209 -0.69 -58.68 -7.84
CA TRP A 209 -2.07 -59.09 -7.58
C TRP A 209 -3.10 -57.98 -7.87
N TYR A 210 -2.74 -56.70 -7.65
CA TYR A 210 -3.59 -55.54 -7.93
C TYR A 210 -3.74 -55.20 -9.43
N ARG A 211 -2.97 -55.84 -10.31
CA ARG A 211 -3.14 -55.78 -11.77
C ARG A 211 -3.70 -57.08 -12.35
N SER A 212 -4.28 -57.95 -11.52
CA SER A 212 -4.95 -59.17 -11.99
C SER A 212 -6.34 -58.87 -12.59
N THR A 213 -6.82 -59.72 -13.49
CA THR A 213 -8.17 -59.61 -14.07
C THR A 213 -9.26 -59.62 -12.99
N LEU A 214 -9.09 -60.45 -11.95
CA LEU A 214 -9.99 -60.49 -10.80
C LEU A 214 -9.99 -59.15 -10.03
N ALA A 215 -8.84 -58.51 -9.83
CA ALA A 215 -8.75 -57.19 -9.20
C ALA A 215 -9.48 -56.11 -10.01
N TYR A 216 -9.36 -56.14 -11.34
CA TYR A 216 -10.13 -55.23 -12.21
C TYR A 216 -11.64 -55.46 -12.12
N ILE A 217 -12.10 -56.73 -12.05
CA ILE A 217 -13.52 -57.04 -11.84
C ILE A 217 -13.99 -56.48 -10.48
N ILE A 218 -13.19 -56.64 -9.42
CA ILE A 218 -13.50 -56.07 -8.10
C ILE A 218 -13.52 -54.54 -8.15
N TYR A 219 -12.60 -53.88 -8.86
CA TYR A 219 -12.62 -52.42 -9.01
C TYR A 219 -13.88 -51.95 -9.74
N VAL A 220 -14.28 -52.63 -10.82
CA VAL A 220 -15.51 -52.30 -11.55
C VAL A 220 -16.74 -52.50 -10.66
N ILE A 221 -16.82 -53.60 -9.90
CA ILE A 221 -17.92 -53.84 -8.95
C ILE A 221 -17.93 -52.79 -7.85
N LEU A 222 -16.77 -52.43 -7.29
CA LEU A 222 -16.66 -51.43 -6.24
C LEU A 222 -17.09 -50.06 -6.78
N ILE A 223 -16.65 -49.68 -7.99
CA ILE A 223 -17.07 -48.45 -8.66
C ILE A 223 -18.58 -48.44 -8.90
N ILE A 224 -19.16 -49.52 -9.43
CA ILE A 224 -20.61 -49.62 -9.65
C ILE A 224 -21.37 -49.53 -8.32
N THR A 225 -20.89 -50.21 -7.28
CA THR A 225 -21.51 -50.19 -5.95
C THR A 225 -21.41 -48.81 -5.32
N THR A 226 -20.27 -48.13 -5.44
CA THR A 226 -20.08 -46.75 -4.99
C THR A 226 -20.99 -45.80 -5.77
N ILE A 227 -21.11 -45.96 -7.09
CA ILE A 227 -22.03 -45.16 -7.92
C ILE A 227 -23.48 -45.40 -7.45
N ILE A 228 -23.90 -46.65 -7.24
CA ILE A 228 -25.24 -46.98 -6.74
C ILE A 228 -25.47 -46.39 -5.34
N LEU A 229 -24.49 -46.49 -4.43
CA LEU A 229 -24.58 -45.91 -3.09
C LEU A 229 -24.66 -44.39 -3.13
N VAL A 230 -23.86 -43.73 -3.98
CA VAL A 230 -23.89 -42.29 -4.18
C VAL A 230 -25.21 -41.87 -4.81
N VAL A 231 -25.73 -42.60 -5.80
CA VAL A 231 -27.03 -42.32 -6.42
C VAL A 231 -28.15 -42.50 -5.39
N LYS A 232 -28.18 -43.61 -4.63
CA LYS A 232 -29.18 -43.82 -3.57
C LYS A 232 -29.08 -42.83 -2.43
N TYR A 233 -27.86 -42.45 -2.04
CA TYR A 233 -27.61 -41.41 -1.05
C TYR A 233 -28.11 -40.05 -1.56
N ARG A 234 -27.80 -39.72 -2.82
CA ARG A 234 -28.24 -38.50 -3.48
C ARG A 234 -29.75 -38.49 -3.68
N GLU A 235 -30.39 -39.60 -4.02
CA GLU A 235 -31.85 -39.73 -4.09
C GLU A 235 -32.50 -39.50 -2.73
N ARG A 236 -31.97 -40.10 -1.65
CA ARG A 236 -32.46 -39.87 -0.29
C ARG A 236 -32.26 -38.42 0.14
N SER A 237 -31.08 -37.87 -0.14
CA SER A 237 -30.75 -36.47 0.14
C SER A 237 -31.64 -35.53 -0.67
N LEU A 238 -31.89 -35.80 -1.95
CA LEU A 238 -32.79 -35.03 -2.82
C LEU A 238 -34.23 -35.11 -2.32
N LYS A 239 -34.69 -36.28 -1.86
CA LYS A 239 -36.06 -36.45 -1.35
C LYS A 239 -36.26 -35.72 -0.02
N GLU A 240 -35.26 -35.74 0.85
CA GLU A 240 -35.28 -34.99 2.11
C GLU A 240 -35.07 -33.48 1.88
N GLN A 241 -34.18 -33.08 0.96
CA GLN A 241 -34.04 -31.70 0.53
C GLN A 241 -35.31 -31.19 -0.14
N LYS A 242 -36.00 -32.01 -0.94
CA LYS A 242 -37.30 -31.68 -1.52
C LYS A 242 -38.37 -31.52 -0.44
N ARG A 243 -38.41 -32.40 0.57
CA ARG A 243 -39.34 -32.28 1.71
C ARG A 243 -39.07 -31.03 2.54
N ILE A 244 -37.80 -30.78 2.91
CA ILE A 244 -37.35 -29.57 3.60
C ILE A 244 -37.56 -28.34 2.73
N LEU A 245 -37.41 -28.43 1.41
CA LEU A 245 -37.65 -27.34 0.49
C LEU A 245 -39.15 -27.08 0.31
N GLU A 246 -40.00 -28.08 0.28
CA GLU A 246 -41.46 -27.90 0.24
C GLU A 246 -41.96 -27.28 1.55
N GLU A 247 -41.48 -27.76 2.69
CA GLU A 247 -41.76 -27.20 4.02
C GLU A 247 -41.20 -25.76 4.14
N ARG A 248 -39.96 -25.52 3.68
CA ARG A 248 -39.34 -24.18 3.63
C ARG A 248 -39.97 -23.29 2.59
N VAL A 249 -40.45 -23.78 1.46
CA VAL A 249 -41.18 -22.98 0.46
C VAL A 249 -42.54 -22.64 1.01
N GLU A 250 -43.23 -23.53 1.73
CA GLU A 250 -44.49 -23.19 2.39
C GLU A 250 -44.28 -22.17 3.51
N ASP A 251 -43.27 -22.36 4.37
CA ASP A 251 -42.90 -21.41 5.41
C ASP A 251 -42.39 -20.09 4.85
N ARG A 252 -41.55 -20.10 3.80
CA ARG A 252 -41.12 -18.88 3.11
C ARG A 252 -42.22 -18.30 2.25
N THR A 253 -43.24 -19.04 1.80
CA THR A 253 -44.39 -18.45 1.11
C THR A 253 -45.29 -17.76 2.12
N LYS A 254 -45.49 -18.35 3.30
CA LYS A 254 -46.17 -17.69 4.43
C LYS A 254 -45.38 -16.46 4.92
N GLU A 255 -44.07 -16.58 5.04
CA GLU A 255 -43.19 -15.48 5.45
C GLU A 255 -43.05 -14.42 4.36
N VAL A 256 -43.03 -14.77 3.07
CA VAL A 256 -43.02 -13.81 1.96
C VAL A 256 -44.36 -13.13 1.83
N VAL A 257 -45.48 -13.82 2.04
CA VAL A 257 -46.81 -13.17 2.09
C VAL A 257 -46.88 -12.22 3.29
N LYS A 258 -46.35 -12.62 4.45
CA LYS A 258 -46.26 -11.77 5.66
C LYS A 258 -45.31 -10.57 5.45
N GLN A 259 -44.13 -10.79 4.89
CA GLN A 259 -43.17 -9.74 4.54
C GLN A 259 -43.75 -8.83 3.45
N LYS A 260 -44.50 -9.36 2.49
CA LYS A 260 -45.18 -8.57 1.47
C LYS A 260 -46.27 -7.70 2.08
N SER A 261 -47.05 -8.21 3.03
CA SER A 261 -48.02 -7.38 3.77
C SER A 261 -47.33 -6.33 4.64
N GLU A 262 -46.24 -6.70 5.34
CA GLU A 262 -45.44 -5.76 6.15
C GLU A 262 -44.76 -4.70 5.27
N ILE A 263 -44.29 -5.06 4.07
CA ILE A 263 -43.72 -4.13 3.09
C ILE A 263 -44.81 -3.23 2.50
N LEU A 264 -46.01 -3.75 2.23
CA LEU A 264 -47.12 -2.92 1.75
C LEU A 264 -47.57 -1.91 2.81
N GLU A 265 -47.64 -2.33 4.08
CA GLU A 265 -47.94 -1.46 5.21
C GLU A 265 -46.85 -0.39 5.40
N LYS A 266 -45.57 -0.79 5.39
CA LYS A 266 -44.44 0.15 5.44
C LYS A 266 -44.39 1.09 4.25
N ASN A 267 -44.72 0.64 3.05
CA ASN A 267 -44.75 1.50 1.87
C ASN A 267 -45.89 2.52 1.96
N HIS A 268 -47.05 2.12 2.49
CA HIS A 268 -48.15 3.05 2.75
C HIS A 268 -47.76 4.09 3.82
N GLU A 269 -47.14 3.66 4.92
CA GLU A 269 -46.60 4.56 5.94
C GLU A 269 -45.52 5.49 5.38
N LEU A 270 -44.65 4.99 4.49
CA LEU A 270 -43.62 5.78 3.83
C LEU A 270 -44.22 6.80 2.85
N GLU A 271 -45.29 6.45 2.15
CA GLU A 271 -46.03 7.37 1.28
C GLU A 271 -46.70 8.49 2.09
N GLU A 272 -47.32 8.17 3.23
CA GLU A 272 -47.88 9.15 4.16
C GLU A 272 -46.78 10.06 4.73
N GLN A 273 -45.65 9.50 5.18
CA GLN A 273 -44.51 10.28 5.67
C GLN A 273 -43.93 11.19 4.58
N ASN A 274 -43.82 10.71 3.33
CA ASN A 274 -43.35 11.53 2.22
C ASN A 274 -44.30 12.69 1.91
N GLN A 275 -45.62 12.47 1.98
CA GLN A 275 -46.61 13.54 1.83
C GLN A 275 -46.50 14.56 2.97
N GLU A 276 -46.31 14.11 4.21
CA GLU A 276 -46.10 14.98 5.36
C GLU A 276 -44.82 15.83 5.19
N ILE A 277 -43.70 15.21 4.83
CA ILE A 277 -42.42 15.90 4.58
C ILE A 277 -42.56 16.93 3.46
N MET A 278 -43.28 16.61 2.38
CA MET A 278 -43.56 17.57 1.31
C MET A 278 -44.35 18.77 1.83
N SER A 279 -45.40 18.54 2.61
CA SER A 279 -46.19 19.62 3.20
C SER A 279 -45.38 20.51 4.14
N GLN A 280 -44.50 19.91 4.95
CA GLN A 280 -43.60 20.62 5.86
C GLN A 280 -42.59 21.45 5.06
N ARG A 281 -42.03 20.90 3.98
CA ARG A 281 -41.09 21.61 3.10
C ARG A 281 -41.73 22.84 2.46
N ASP A 282 -42.95 22.71 1.97
CA ASP A 282 -43.70 23.82 1.36
C ASP A 282 -44.02 24.91 2.39
N LEU A 283 -44.42 24.51 3.61
CA LEU A 283 -44.60 25.44 4.72
C LEU A 283 -43.30 26.17 5.07
N LEU A 284 -42.19 25.45 5.15
CA LEU A 284 -40.88 26.01 5.48
C LEU A 284 -40.41 27.00 4.41
N SER A 285 -40.63 26.67 3.14
CA SER A 285 -40.32 27.56 2.01
C SER A 285 -41.11 28.86 2.10
N ASN A 286 -42.41 28.78 2.40
CA ASN A 286 -43.27 29.95 2.58
C ASN A 286 -42.84 30.81 3.78
N GLN A 287 -42.43 30.17 4.88
CA GLN A 287 -41.90 30.87 6.05
C GLN A 287 -40.59 31.60 5.74
N ASN A 288 -39.67 30.95 5.02
CA ASN A 288 -38.41 31.56 4.58
C ASN A 288 -38.63 32.76 3.66
N GLU A 289 -39.57 32.68 2.72
CA GLU A 289 -39.93 33.83 1.89
C GLU A 289 -40.48 35.00 2.73
N ARG A 290 -41.35 34.71 3.69
CA ARG A 290 -41.92 35.73 4.58
C ARG A 290 -40.84 36.41 5.42
N ILE A 291 -39.93 35.63 6.01
CA ILE A 291 -38.79 36.14 6.79
C ILE A 291 -37.88 36.99 5.91
N SER A 292 -37.56 36.54 4.70
CA SER A 292 -36.72 37.29 3.76
C SER A 292 -37.34 38.65 3.41
N ARG A 293 -38.66 38.69 3.15
CA ARG A 293 -39.40 39.95 2.91
C ARG A 293 -39.40 40.86 4.15
N GLN A 294 -39.60 40.31 5.34
CA GLN A 294 -39.57 41.09 6.60
C GLN A 294 -38.17 41.69 6.86
N ASN A 295 -37.11 40.90 6.70
CA ASN A 295 -35.74 41.39 6.86
C ASN A 295 -35.40 42.51 5.86
N LYS A 296 -35.87 42.38 4.61
CA LYS A 296 -35.70 43.43 3.61
C LYS A 296 -36.41 44.73 4.03
N GLN A 297 -37.66 44.64 4.48
CA GLN A 297 -38.42 45.81 4.94
C GLN A 297 -37.77 46.50 6.14
N ILE A 298 -37.26 45.73 7.11
CA ILE A 298 -36.54 46.28 8.27
C ILE A 298 -35.26 46.99 7.80
N LYS A 299 -34.48 46.36 6.91
CA LYS A 299 -33.25 46.97 6.37
C LYS A 299 -33.54 48.27 5.63
N ASP A 300 -34.56 48.30 4.77
CA ASP A 300 -34.98 49.50 4.04
C ASP A 300 -35.40 50.63 5.01
N SER A 301 -36.09 50.28 6.11
CA SER A 301 -36.48 51.23 7.15
C SER A 301 -35.28 51.81 7.92
N ILE A 302 -34.28 50.99 8.25
CA ILE A 302 -33.08 51.47 8.96
C ILE A 302 -32.19 52.30 8.02
N GLN A 303 -32.10 51.95 6.74
CA GLN A 303 -31.43 52.78 5.73
C GLN A 303 -32.10 54.16 5.61
N TYR A 304 -33.43 54.22 5.70
CA TYR A 304 -34.14 55.49 5.74
C TYR A 304 -33.78 56.30 7.00
N ALA A 305 -33.72 55.66 8.18
CA ALA A 305 -33.28 56.31 9.42
C ALA A 305 -31.85 56.87 9.32
N SER A 306 -30.92 56.16 8.66
CA SER A 306 -29.56 56.63 8.41
C SER A 306 -29.48 57.89 7.56
N ARG A 307 -30.37 58.03 6.56
CA ARG A 307 -30.50 59.27 5.80
C ARG A 307 -30.95 60.43 6.66
N ILE A 308 -31.87 60.21 7.59
CA ILE A 308 -32.33 61.23 8.54
C ILE A 308 -31.18 61.64 9.47
N GLN A 309 -30.49 60.66 10.07
CA GLN A 309 -29.36 60.92 10.96
C GLN A 309 -28.25 61.71 10.25
N SER A 310 -27.87 61.27 9.05
CA SER A 310 -26.83 61.94 8.25
C SER A 310 -27.20 63.37 7.86
N ALA A 311 -28.49 63.68 7.70
CA ALA A 311 -28.96 65.02 7.37
C ALA A 311 -28.95 65.99 8.57
N ILE A 312 -28.94 65.45 9.79
CA ILE A 312 -28.92 66.21 11.05
C ILE A 312 -27.48 66.48 11.51
N LEU A 313 -26.54 65.59 11.18
CA LEU A 313 -25.11 65.77 11.46
C LEU A 313 -24.56 66.99 10.69
N PRO A 314 -23.77 67.86 11.34
CA PRO A 314 -23.25 69.06 10.71
C PRO A 314 -22.21 68.74 9.64
N SER A 315 -22.15 69.55 8.58
CA SER A 315 -21.07 69.43 7.61
C SER A 315 -19.75 69.93 8.19
N THR A 316 -18.65 69.24 7.90
CA THR A 316 -17.28 69.68 8.22
C THR A 316 -16.87 70.97 7.51
N SER A 317 -17.70 71.47 6.58
CA SER A 317 -17.54 72.77 5.91
C SER A 317 -17.32 73.92 6.88
N ILE A 318 -17.99 73.92 8.04
CA ILE A 318 -17.84 74.95 9.08
C ILE A 318 -16.39 75.06 9.57
N LEU A 319 -15.69 73.94 9.70
CA LEU A 319 -14.28 73.92 10.13
C LEU A 319 -13.35 74.42 9.02
N ASN A 320 -13.69 74.17 7.75
CA ASN A 320 -12.94 74.68 6.60
C ASN A 320 -13.05 76.20 6.46
N GLU A 321 -14.21 76.80 6.79
CA GLU A 321 -14.41 78.25 6.75
C GLU A 321 -13.44 79.03 7.65
N PHE A 322 -12.94 78.39 8.70
CA PHE A 322 -11.96 78.96 9.63
C PHE A 322 -10.51 78.57 9.34
N ASN A 323 -10.26 77.90 8.23
CA ASN A 323 -8.93 77.40 7.87
C ASN A 323 -8.34 76.48 8.95
N ILE A 324 -9.19 75.79 9.72
CA ILE A 324 -8.76 74.82 10.73
C ILE A 324 -8.45 73.52 10.02
N GLU A 325 -7.19 73.10 10.07
CA GLU A 325 -6.79 71.79 9.56
C GLU A 325 -7.41 70.72 10.46
N HIS A 326 -8.20 69.80 9.92
CA HIS A 326 -8.93 68.83 10.73
C HIS A 326 -9.15 67.52 9.97
N PHE A 327 -9.53 66.48 10.71
CA PHE A 327 -10.09 65.26 10.16
C PHE A 327 -11.27 64.80 11.03
N LEU A 328 -12.18 64.06 10.41
CA LEU A 328 -13.27 63.37 11.09
C LEU A 328 -13.29 61.91 10.64
N ILE A 329 -13.23 61.01 11.61
CA ILE A 329 -13.53 59.59 11.47
C ILE A 329 -14.92 59.40 12.09
N PHE A 330 -15.86 58.90 11.29
CA PHE A 330 -17.21 58.56 11.73
C PHE A 330 -17.62 57.24 11.08
N ARG A 331 -17.58 56.17 11.85
CA ARG A 331 -17.84 54.80 11.40
C ARG A 331 -18.91 54.18 12.30
N PRO A 332 -20.18 54.22 11.88
CA PRO A 332 -21.23 53.50 12.57
C PRO A 332 -20.95 52.00 12.60
N LYS A 333 -21.26 51.32 13.71
CA LYS A 333 -21.20 49.85 13.82
C LYS A 333 -22.26 49.19 12.93
N ASP A 334 -23.48 49.69 13.04
CA ASP A 334 -24.63 49.26 12.24
C ASP A 334 -24.90 50.27 11.10
N ILE A 335 -26.11 50.30 10.56
CA ILE A 335 -26.51 51.28 9.51
C ILE A 335 -26.66 52.71 10.08
N VAL A 336 -26.87 52.83 11.39
CA VAL A 336 -27.04 54.08 12.15
C VAL A 336 -26.21 54.03 13.42
N SER A 337 -25.81 55.19 13.95
CA SER A 337 -24.84 55.29 15.04
C SER A 337 -25.44 55.84 16.34
N GLY A 338 -25.01 55.31 17.49
CA GLY A 338 -25.16 55.95 18.79
C GLY A 338 -24.27 57.18 18.94
N ASP A 339 -23.13 57.18 18.27
CA ASP A 339 -22.24 58.33 18.26
C ASP A 339 -22.78 59.49 17.42
N PHE A 340 -22.38 60.70 17.81
CA PHE A 340 -22.47 61.86 16.94
C PHE A 340 -21.37 62.88 17.21
N TYR A 341 -21.18 63.74 16.23
CA TYR A 341 -20.34 64.92 16.34
C TYR A 341 -21.18 66.16 16.05
N TRP A 342 -20.80 67.27 16.66
CA TRP A 342 -21.56 68.51 16.60
C TRP A 342 -20.62 69.72 16.49
N PHE A 343 -20.98 70.68 15.65
CA PHE A 343 -20.24 71.91 15.42
C PHE A 343 -21.20 73.09 15.33
N LYS A 344 -20.86 74.19 16.00
CA LYS A 344 -21.55 75.47 15.84
C LYS A 344 -20.58 76.63 15.95
N GLN A 345 -20.80 77.61 15.10
CA GLN A 345 -20.13 78.89 15.19
C GLN A 345 -21.06 79.94 15.80
N MET A 346 -20.52 80.71 16.75
CA MET A 346 -21.17 81.89 17.34
C MET A 346 -20.18 83.05 17.37
N GLY A 347 -20.16 83.86 16.30
CA GLY A 347 -19.17 84.93 16.16
C GLY A 347 -17.75 84.37 16.05
N ASP A 348 -16.91 84.70 17.03
CA ASP A 348 -15.52 84.25 17.14
C ASP A 348 -15.36 82.95 17.97
N HIS A 349 -16.46 82.40 18.47
CA HIS A 349 -16.48 81.18 19.27
C HIS A 349 -16.86 79.99 18.39
N LEU A 350 -16.04 78.95 18.45
CA LEU A 350 -16.29 77.66 17.81
C LEU A 350 -16.61 76.62 18.88
N LEU A 351 -17.82 76.09 18.83
CA LEU A 351 -18.32 75.10 19.77
C LEU A 351 -18.31 73.74 19.09
N ILE A 352 -17.76 72.74 19.77
CA ILE A 352 -17.49 71.41 19.24
C ILE A 352 -17.91 70.37 20.27
N ALA A 353 -18.58 69.32 19.81
CA ALA A 353 -18.87 68.15 20.61
C ALA A 353 -18.58 66.85 19.86
N VAL A 354 -18.09 65.85 20.58
CA VAL A 354 -18.05 64.45 20.15
C VAL A 354 -18.68 63.63 21.27
N ALA A 355 -19.71 62.87 20.93
CA ALA A 355 -20.53 62.17 21.89
C ALA A 355 -20.77 60.72 21.47
N ASP A 356 -20.85 59.86 22.47
CA ASP A 356 -21.25 58.45 22.43
C ASP A 356 -22.51 58.31 23.27
N CYS A 357 -23.60 57.84 22.67
CA CYS A 357 -24.86 57.68 23.37
C CYS A 357 -25.03 56.24 23.86
N THR A 358 -25.77 56.05 24.95
CA THR A 358 -26.06 54.71 25.46
C THR A 358 -26.73 53.83 24.40
N GLY A 359 -26.04 52.75 24.02
CA GLY A 359 -26.48 51.77 23.04
C GLY A 359 -26.14 52.15 21.60
N HIS A 360 -26.05 51.14 20.73
CA HIS A 360 -25.76 51.30 19.31
C HIS A 360 -27.00 51.01 18.43
N GLY A 361 -26.87 51.23 17.13
CA GLY A 361 -27.97 50.97 16.18
C GLY A 361 -29.16 51.91 16.39
N VAL A 362 -30.38 51.42 16.18
CA VAL A 362 -31.58 52.28 16.14
C VAL A 362 -31.83 53.05 17.45
N PRO A 363 -31.77 52.44 18.65
CA PRO A 363 -31.95 53.17 19.90
C PRO A 363 -30.89 54.26 20.13
N GLY A 364 -29.62 53.95 19.88
CA GLY A 364 -28.53 54.93 19.95
C GLY A 364 -28.72 56.09 18.97
N ALA A 365 -29.19 55.80 17.76
CA ALA A 365 -29.47 56.82 16.74
C ALA A 365 -30.56 57.83 17.17
N PHE A 366 -31.55 57.41 17.96
CA PHE A 366 -32.52 58.35 18.53
C PHE A 366 -31.87 59.25 19.59
N MET A 367 -30.99 58.69 20.42
CA MET A 367 -30.25 59.46 21.42
C MET A 367 -29.31 60.48 20.78
N SER A 368 -28.61 60.13 19.71
CA SER A 368 -27.76 61.07 18.99
C SER A 368 -28.55 62.20 18.32
N MET A 369 -29.73 61.90 17.77
CA MET A 369 -30.64 62.92 17.26
C MET A 369 -31.14 63.87 18.35
N LEU A 370 -31.50 63.35 19.53
CA LEU A 370 -31.89 64.17 20.70
C LEU A 370 -30.73 65.03 21.20
N GLY A 371 -29.54 64.45 21.36
CA GLY A 371 -28.34 65.17 21.78
C GLY A 371 -28.01 66.33 20.85
N ASN A 372 -28.02 66.11 19.54
CA ASN A 372 -27.80 67.17 18.56
C ASN A 372 -28.91 68.24 18.61
N ALA A 373 -30.18 67.85 18.69
CA ALA A 373 -31.29 68.81 18.77
C ALA A 373 -31.21 69.68 20.04
N PHE A 374 -30.93 69.07 21.20
CA PHE A 374 -30.78 69.79 22.46
C PHE A 374 -29.54 70.67 22.47
N LEU A 375 -28.40 70.25 21.92
CA LEU A 375 -27.25 71.14 21.78
C LEU A 375 -27.59 72.38 20.94
N ASN A 376 -28.31 72.21 19.82
CA ASN A 376 -28.77 73.34 19.02
C ASN A 376 -29.73 74.28 19.77
N GLU A 377 -30.63 73.72 20.59
CA GLU A 377 -31.54 74.50 21.44
C GLU A 377 -30.77 75.28 22.51
N ILE A 378 -29.86 74.60 23.22
CA ILE A 378 -29.07 75.16 24.31
C ILE A 378 -28.25 76.36 23.82
N VAL A 379 -27.54 76.21 22.69
CA VAL A 379 -26.70 77.30 22.16
C VAL A 379 -27.47 78.39 21.42
N ALA A 380 -28.75 78.17 21.11
CA ALA A 380 -29.60 79.23 20.56
C ALA A 380 -30.02 80.23 21.64
N HIS A 381 -29.96 79.86 22.91
CA HIS A 381 -30.17 80.75 24.03
C HIS A 381 -28.82 81.38 24.45
N ASN A 382 -28.71 82.71 24.40
CA ASN A 382 -27.46 83.46 24.61
C ASN A 382 -27.06 83.63 26.09
N ASP A 383 -27.58 82.81 26.98
CA ASP A 383 -27.39 82.88 28.44
C ASP A 383 -26.23 82.01 28.95
N ILE A 384 -25.66 81.15 28.10
CA ILE A 384 -24.62 80.20 28.49
C ILE A 384 -23.24 80.72 28.08
N THR A 385 -22.33 80.79 29.05
CA THR A 385 -20.99 81.37 28.86
C THR A 385 -19.85 80.37 29.07
N LYS A 386 -20.15 79.19 29.64
CA LYS A 386 -19.16 78.17 29.98
C LYS A 386 -19.51 76.80 29.41
N ALA A 387 -18.48 75.98 29.18
CA ALA A 387 -18.64 74.65 28.60
C ALA A 387 -19.41 73.69 29.54
N ASN A 388 -19.19 73.77 30.85
CA ASN A 388 -19.88 72.91 31.81
C ASN A 388 -21.39 73.20 31.92
N GLU A 389 -21.80 74.48 31.80
CA GLU A 389 -23.21 74.89 31.82
C GLU A 389 -24.00 74.26 30.65
N VAL A 390 -23.36 74.10 29.48
CA VAL A 390 -23.95 73.39 28.33
C VAL A 390 -24.25 71.94 28.70
N LEU A 391 -23.29 71.23 29.32
CA LEU A 391 -23.45 69.82 29.68
C LEU A 391 -24.47 69.61 30.81
N ASP A 392 -24.49 70.50 31.81
CA ASP A 392 -25.49 70.47 32.88
C ASP A 392 -26.91 70.65 32.30
N ARG A 393 -27.07 71.61 31.38
CA ARG A 393 -28.36 71.85 30.72
C ARG A 393 -28.77 70.70 29.79
N LEU A 394 -27.82 70.13 29.06
CA LEU A 394 -28.04 68.97 28.21
C LEU A 394 -28.52 67.78 29.04
N ARG A 395 -27.91 67.55 30.21
CA ARG A 395 -28.34 66.51 31.14
C ARG A 395 -29.79 66.73 31.59
N ASP A 396 -30.15 67.95 31.98
CA ASP A 396 -31.52 68.27 32.41
C ASP A 396 -32.55 68.01 31.30
N LEU A 397 -32.24 68.39 30.05
CA LEU A 397 -33.10 68.14 28.90
C LEU A 397 -33.25 66.64 28.61
N ILE A 398 -32.17 65.86 28.68
CA ILE A 398 -32.20 64.41 28.51
C ILE A 398 -33.05 63.74 29.59
N ILE A 399 -32.81 64.05 30.87
CA ILE A 399 -33.53 63.45 32.00
C ILE A 399 -35.03 63.79 31.92
N SER A 400 -35.37 65.04 31.61
CA SER A 400 -36.76 65.49 31.52
C SER A 400 -37.50 64.93 30.30
N SER A 401 -36.85 64.88 29.14
CA SER A 401 -37.44 64.36 27.89
C SER A 401 -37.68 62.85 27.95
N LEU A 402 -36.74 62.10 28.54
CA LEU A 402 -36.84 60.64 28.73
C LEU A 402 -37.62 60.24 29.99
N LYS A 403 -38.12 61.21 30.77
CA LYS A 403 -38.89 60.99 32.01
C LYS A 403 -38.18 60.05 33.00
N GLN A 404 -36.87 60.22 33.15
CA GLN A 404 -36.03 59.35 33.99
C GLN A 404 -36.19 59.60 35.50
N SER A 405 -37.06 60.53 35.91
CA SER A 405 -37.32 60.86 37.31
C SER A 405 -38.59 60.17 37.84
N GLY A 406 -38.43 59.13 38.68
CA GLY A 406 -39.53 58.43 39.40
C GLY A 406 -39.17 57.00 39.83
N GLU A 407 -39.88 56.44 40.82
CA GLU A 407 -39.68 55.03 41.30
C GLU A 407 -39.99 53.97 40.22
N GLU A 408 -40.71 54.35 39.16
CA GLU A 408 -41.03 53.51 37.99
C GLU A 408 -40.15 53.78 36.75
N SER A 409 -39.05 54.54 36.87
CA SER A 409 -38.18 54.82 35.71
C SER A 409 -37.44 53.55 35.24
N VAL A 410 -37.71 53.15 33.99
CA VAL A 410 -37.22 51.88 33.40
C VAL A 410 -35.88 52.04 32.68
N THR A 411 -35.51 53.25 32.24
CA THR A 411 -34.30 53.48 31.44
C THR A 411 -33.34 54.49 32.06
N ARG A 412 -32.03 54.23 31.87
CA ARG A 412 -30.92 55.08 32.32
C ARG A 412 -30.07 55.53 31.13
N ASP A 413 -30.72 55.79 30.01
CA ASP A 413 -30.05 56.20 28.77
C ASP A 413 -29.43 57.59 28.97
N GLY A 414 -28.19 57.75 28.52
CA GLY A 414 -27.47 59.01 28.57
C GLY A 414 -26.49 59.10 27.42
N MET A 415 -25.50 59.98 27.57
CA MET A 415 -24.39 60.07 26.64
C MET A 415 -23.10 60.46 27.35
N ASP A 416 -22.00 59.92 26.83
CA ASP A 416 -20.64 60.30 27.14
C ASP A 416 -20.20 61.30 26.09
N ILE A 417 -19.76 62.48 26.50
CA ILE A 417 -19.56 63.61 25.59
C ILE A 417 -18.33 64.39 25.99
N ALA A 418 -17.50 64.70 25.00
CA ALA A 418 -16.48 65.72 25.11
C ALA A 418 -17.06 66.99 24.48
N PHE A 419 -17.07 68.11 25.21
CA PHE A 419 -17.56 69.39 24.70
C PHE A 419 -16.51 70.48 24.93
N CYS A 420 -16.25 71.27 23.90
CA CYS A 420 -15.38 72.43 24.05
C CYS A 420 -15.87 73.65 23.27
N GLU A 421 -15.51 74.81 23.79
CA GLU A 421 -15.70 76.12 23.18
C GLU A 421 -14.31 76.73 22.98
N ILE A 422 -14.00 77.14 21.76
CA ILE A 422 -12.73 77.74 21.40
C ILE A 422 -12.98 79.16 20.90
N ASN A 423 -12.40 80.14 21.59
CA ASN A 423 -12.35 81.51 21.09
C ASN A 423 -11.20 81.63 20.10
N LEU A 424 -11.52 81.77 18.81
CA LEU A 424 -10.54 81.77 17.73
C LEU A 424 -9.66 83.03 17.68
N LYS A 425 -10.05 84.12 18.38
CA LYS A 425 -9.23 85.35 18.48
C LYS A 425 -8.21 85.28 19.59
N THR A 426 -8.61 84.80 20.76
CA THR A 426 -7.72 84.72 21.95
C THR A 426 -7.01 83.37 22.06
N LEU A 427 -7.46 82.37 21.30
CA LEU A 427 -7.03 80.97 21.40
C LEU A 427 -7.23 80.39 22.82
N SER A 428 -8.22 80.89 23.57
CA SER A 428 -8.64 80.29 24.84
C SER A 428 -9.66 79.18 24.56
N ILE A 429 -9.49 78.03 25.18
CA ILE A 429 -10.44 76.90 25.14
C ILE A 429 -11.07 76.68 26.50
N GLN A 430 -12.38 76.48 26.51
CA GLN A 430 -13.14 75.94 27.63
C GLN A 430 -13.54 74.51 27.29
N PHE A 431 -13.28 73.57 28.19
CA PHE A 431 -13.61 72.15 28.02
C PHE A 431 -14.42 71.65 29.21
N SER A 432 -15.44 70.85 28.91
CA SER A 432 -16.14 70.04 29.89
C SER A 432 -16.48 68.69 29.24
N GLY A 433 -16.45 67.62 30.02
CA GLY A 433 -16.69 66.29 29.48
C GLY A 433 -17.33 65.33 30.47
N ALA A 434 -18.11 64.41 29.93
CA ALA A 434 -18.69 63.26 30.59
C ALA A 434 -18.05 61.99 30.01
N HIS A 435 -17.23 61.30 30.80
CA HIS A 435 -16.38 60.14 30.45
C HIS A 435 -15.34 60.36 29.33
N ASN A 436 -15.63 61.17 28.31
CA ASN A 436 -14.78 61.45 27.17
C ASN A 436 -13.89 62.68 27.40
N SER A 437 -12.59 62.45 27.62
CA SER A 437 -11.57 63.50 27.80
C SER A 437 -11.19 64.19 26.49
N LEU A 438 -10.68 65.42 26.58
CA LEU A 438 -9.99 66.10 25.48
C LEU A 438 -8.48 65.86 25.56
N ILE A 439 -7.87 65.46 24.45
CA ILE A 439 -6.41 65.31 24.34
C ILE A 439 -5.83 66.46 23.53
N ILE A 440 -4.79 67.10 24.07
CA ILE A 440 -4.02 68.16 23.43
C ILE A 440 -2.57 67.68 23.30
N ILE A 441 -2.00 67.72 22.10
CA ILE A 441 -0.60 67.42 21.85
C ILE A 441 0.13 68.70 21.46
N ARG A 442 1.09 69.10 22.28
CA ARG A 442 1.94 70.28 22.10
C ARG A 442 3.40 69.86 22.17
N ASN A 443 4.21 70.22 21.18
CA ASN A 443 5.64 69.88 21.15
C ASN A 443 5.93 68.40 21.43
N ASN A 444 5.09 67.49 20.91
CA ASN A 444 5.16 66.05 21.15
C ASN A 444 4.94 65.60 22.61
N GLU A 445 4.39 66.46 23.46
CA GLU A 445 3.90 66.14 24.80
C GLU A 445 2.37 66.05 24.79
N LEU A 446 1.85 65.01 25.45
CA LEU A 446 0.41 64.77 25.57
C LEU A 446 -0.12 65.38 26.87
N ILE A 447 -1.08 66.30 26.73
CA ILE A 447 -1.83 66.92 27.81
C ILE A 447 -3.27 66.40 27.70
N GLU A 448 -3.80 65.82 28.77
CA GLU A 448 -5.18 65.36 28.81
C GLU A 448 -5.99 66.24 29.77
N LEU A 449 -7.07 66.84 29.27
CA LEU A 449 -8.09 67.46 30.11
C LEU A 449 -9.11 66.37 30.46
N HIS A 450 -9.05 65.89 31.69
CA HIS A 450 -9.87 64.76 32.13
C HIS A 450 -11.35 65.13 32.25
N ALA A 451 -12.20 64.31 31.68
CA ALA A 451 -13.65 64.39 31.86
C ALA A 451 -14.09 63.89 33.24
N ASP A 452 -15.29 64.32 33.64
CA ASP A 452 -15.98 63.78 34.81
C ASP A 452 -16.40 62.33 34.57
N ARG A 453 -16.29 61.48 35.60
CA ARG A 453 -16.56 60.04 35.50
C ARG A 453 -18.04 59.69 35.69
N TYR A 454 -18.90 60.47 35.08
CA TYR A 454 -20.35 60.26 35.07
C TYR A 454 -20.95 60.79 33.77
N PRO A 455 -22.03 60.19 33.26
CA PRO A 455 -22.62 60.53 31.95
C PRO A 455 -23.45 61.82 31.99
N VAL A 456 -23.79 62.32 30.81
CA VAL A 456 -24.93 63.23 30.59
C VAL A 456 -26.21 62.41 30.58
N GLY A 457 -26.68 62.10 31.78
CA GLY A 457 -27.90 61.33 32.04
C GLY A 457 -28.08 61.10 33.54
N LEU A 458 -28.98 60.19 33.91
CA LEU A 458 -29.22 59.85 35.32
C LEU A 458 -28.13 58.94 35.90
N TYR A 459 -27.21 59.49 36.69
CA TYR A 459 -26.12 58.73 37.33
C TYR A 459 -26.36 58.42 38.83
N HIS A 460 -26.90 59.38 39.59
CA HIS A 460 -27.18 59.24 41.02
C HIS A 460 -28.41 60.07 41.45
N LYS A 461 -28.90 59.90 42.69
CA LYS A 461 -30.01 60.70 43.24
C LYS A 461 -29.72 62.20 43.34
N SER A 462 -28.45 62.60 43.26
CA SER A 462 -28.00 63.99 43.30
C SER A 462 -27.24 64.30 42.02
N LEU A 463 -27.68 65.34 41.32
CA LEU A 463 -27.03 65.85 40.11
C LEU A 463 -25.80 66.66 40.52
N ILE A 464 -24.61 66.15 40.19
CA ILE A 464 -23.33 66.83 40.44
C ILE A 464 -23.01 67.69 39.20
N PRO A 465 -22.75 69.00 39.35
CA PRO A 465 -22.37 69.85 38.22
C PRO A 465 -21.07 69.42 37.57
N PHE A 466 -20.98 69.52 36.24
CA PHE A 466 -19.76 69.23 35.50
C PHE A 466 -18.65 70.26 35.78
N ASN A 467 -17.39 69.82 35.69
CA ASN A 467 -16.22 70.68 35.81
C ASN A 467 -15.93 71.45 34.51
N ASN A 468 -15.51 72.71 34.63
CA ASN A 468 -15.05 73.53 33.52
C ASN A 468 -13.52 73.64 33.56
N HIS A 469 -12.86 73.24 32.49
CA HIS A 469 -11.42 73.39 32.31
C HIS A 469 -11.15 74.55 31.35
N GLU A 470 -10.38 75.53 31.80
CA GLU A 470 -9.88 76.62 30.95
C GLU A 470 -8.42 76.34 30.62
N PHE A 471 -8.08 76.44 29.33
CA PHE A 471 -6.72 76.22 28.84
C PHE A 471 -6.37 77.21 27.74
N GLN A 472 -5.11 77.61 27.64
CA GLN A 472 -4.62 78.53 26.62
C GLN A 472 -3.96 77.73 25.49
N LEU A 473 -4.56 77.74 24.31
CA LEU A 473 -4.02 77.10 23.12
C LEU A 473 -2.90 77.94 22.50
N MET A 474 -2.02 77.25 21.77
CA MET A 474 -0.94 77.81 20.97
C MET A 474 -1.09 77.33 19.52
N LYS A 475 -0.61 78.15 18.59
CA LYS A 475 -0.52 77.76 17.18
C LYS A 475 0.35 76.50 17.06
N GLY A 476 -0.15 75.50 16.35
CA GLY A 476 0.47 74.18 16.20
C GLY A 476 -0.05 73.11 17.16
N ASP A 477 -0.88 73.46 18.15
CA ASP A 477 -1.50 72.45 19.04
C ASP A 477 -2.44 71.54 18.24
N ASN A 478 -2.33 70.22 18.47
CA ASN A 478 -3.28 69.24 17.95
C ASN A 478 -4.27 68.85 19.04
N LEU A 479 -5.56 68.92 18.75
CA LEU A 479 -6.64 68.53 19.63
C LEU A 479 -7.31 67.26 19.10
N TYR A 480 -7.62 66.32 19.99
CA TYR A 480 -8.31 65.08 19.66
C TYR A 480 -9.46 64.82 20.64
N MET A 481 -10.63 64.56 20.08
CA MET A 481 -11.85 64.14 20.79
C MET A 481 -12.34 62.85 20.16
N PHE A 482 -12.67 61.84 20.96
CA PHE A 482 -13.06 60.53 20.44
C PHE A 482 -13.94 59.77 21.42
N THR A 483 -14.69 58.81 20.87
CA THR A 483 -15.54 57.87 21.60
C THR A 483 -14.79 56.57 21.90
N ASP A 484 -15.41 55.67 22.66
CA ASP A 484 -14.74 54.48 23.18
C ASP A 484 -14.46 53.40 22.13
N GLY A 485 -15.23 53.38 21.03
CA GLY A 485 -15.19 52.33 20.02
C GLY A 485 -13.79 52.05 19.46
N ILE A 486 -12.92 53.06 19.33
CA ILE A 486 -11.54 52.84 18.84
C ILE A 486 -10.73 52.01 19.83
N PHE A 487 -10.75 52.38 21.11
CA PHE A 487 -9.87 51.75 22.11
C PHE A 487 -10.48 50.48 22.73
N ASP A 488 -11.77 50.29 22.60
CA ASP A 488 -12.46 49.06 22.99
C ASP A 488 -12.47 47.98 21.90
N GLN A 489 -12.18 48.34 20.64
CA GLN A 489 -12.13 47.40 19.51
C GLN A 489 -11.21 46.20 19.77
N PHE A 490 -11.75 44.99 19.59
CA PHE A 490 -11.00 43.74 19.66
C PHE A 490 -10.20 43.48 18.38
N GLY A 491 -9.01 42.91 18.54
CA GLY A 491 -8.13 42.56 17.43
C GLY A 491 -6.74 42.08 17.87
N GLY A 492 -5.79 42.09 16.94
CA GLY A 492 -4.44 41.58 17.13
C GLY A 492 -4.38 40.05 17.20
N GLU A 493 -3.18 39.50 17.36
CA GLU A 493 -2.95 38.04 17.32
C GLU A 493 -3.63 37.28 18.46
N ASN A 494 -3.91 37.96 19.57
CA ASN A 494 -4.49 37.35 20.78
C ASN A 494 -5.96 37.75 21.01
N GLY A 495 -6.60 38.46 20.07
CA GLY A 495 -7.97 38.95 20.23
C GLY A 495 -8.14 39.88 21.44
N SER A 496 -7.23 40.83 21.64
CA SER A 496 -7.24 41.78 22.77
C SER A 496 -7.87 43.12 22.37
N LYS A 497 -8.30 43.92 23.34
CA LYS A 497 -8.75 45.30 23.10
C LYS A 497 -7.60 46.16 22.55
N PHE A 498 -7.91 47.17 21.74
CA PHE A 498 -6.91 48.10 21.18
C PHE A 498 -6.19 48.91 22.28
N MET A 499 -6.91 49.18 23.37
CA MET A 499 -6.48 49.88 24.60
C MET A 499 -6.24 51.38 24.41
N TYR A 500 -6.72 52.15 25.38
CA TYR A 500 -6.59 53.61 25.43
C TYR A 500 -5.13 54.09 25.33
N LYS A 501 -4.21 53.37 25.99
CA LYS A 501 -2.76 53.66 25.96
C LYS A 501 -2.19 53.59 24.55
N ARG A 502 -2.64 52.64 23.73
CA ARG A 502 -2.15 52.49 22.36
C ARG A 502 -2.62 53.63 21.47
N LEU A 503 -3.89 54.01 21.59
CA LEU A 503 -4.44 55.14 20.84
C LEU A 503 -3.67 56.43 21.14
N LYS A 504 -3.34 56.68 22.41
CA LYS A 504 -2.48 57.82 22.81
C LYS A 504 -1.11 57.79 22.14
N ASN A 505 -0.44 56.64 22.14
CA ASN A 505 0.85 56.49 21.49
C ASN A 505 0.74 56.73 19.98
N LEU A 506 -0.31 56.21 19.34
CA LEU A 506 -0.56 56.42 17.92
C LEU A 506 -0.77 57.92 17.60
N MET A 507 -1.55 58.63 18.41
CA MET A 507 -1.70 60.09 18.25
C MET A 507 -0.37 60.82 18.40
N LEU A 508 0.47 60.43 19.36
CA LEU A 508 1.83 60.96 19.51
C LEU A 508 2.74 60.63 18.32
N GLU A 509 2.58 59.49 17.66
CA GLU A 509 3.38 59.15 16.47
C GLU A 509 2.97 59.98 15.26
N VAL A 510 1.67 60.21 15.08
CA VAL A 510 1.14 60.87 13.87
C VAL A 510 1.02 62.39 13.99
N ASN A 511 1.14 62.98 15.19
CA ASN A 511 0.82 64.39 15.45
C ASN A 511 1.54 65.43 14.58
N GLN A 512 2.67 65.07 13.96
CA GLN A 512 3.45 65.95 13.07
C GLN A 512 3.01 65.86 11.59
N LEU A 513 2.22 64.85 11.23
CA LEU A 513 1.71 64.68 9.87
C LEU A 513 0.55 65.66 9.61
N PRO A 514 0.25 65.98 8.33
CA PRO A 514 -1.00 66.65 7.99
C PRO A 514 -2.22 65.88 8.49
N MET A 515 -3.30 66.56 8.88
CA MET A 515 -4.48 65.93 9.51
C MET A 515 -5.10 64.84 8.63
N GLU A 516 -5.15 65.02 7.32
CA GLU A 516 -5.64 63.98 6.40
C GLU A 516 -4.75 62.72 6.42
N SER A 517 -3.43 62.90 6.53
CA SER A 517 -2.49 61.78 6.69
C SER A 517 -2.62 61.12 8.06
N GLN A 518 -2.89 61.89 9.12
CA GLN A 518 -3.16 61.33 10.45
C GLN A 518 -4.40 60.44 10.42
N LYS A 519 -5.49 60.92 9.81
CA LYS A 519 -6.72 60.15 9.60
C LYS A 519 -6.42 58.81 8.96
N PHE A 520 -5.72 58.82 7.82
CA PHE A 520 -5.39 57.61 7.09
C PHE A 520 -4.57 56.62 7.95
N VAL A 521 -3.57 57.10 8.69
CA VAL A 521 -2.74 56.23 9.53
C VAL A 521 -3.54 55.66 10.70
N ILE A 522 -4.46 56.43 11.29
CA ILE A 522 -5.33 55.98 12.38
C ILE A 522 -6.33 54.93 11.88
N GLU A 523 -7.06 55.22 10.80
CA GLU A 523 -8.00 54.27 10.18
C GLU A 523 -7.30 52.97 9.80
N LYS A 524 -6.13 53.07 9.16
CA LYS A 524 -5.31 51.91 8.80
C LYS A 524 -4.87 51.09 10.02
N ASN A 525 -4.47 51.73 11.12
CA ASN A 525 -4.08 51.01 12.34
C ASN A 525 -5.26 50.27 12.98
N VAL A 526 -6.47 50.85 12.93
CA VAL A 526 -7.69 50.20 13.44
C VAL A 526 -8.07 49.01 12.54
N ASP A 527 -8.03 49.18 11.22
CA ASP A 527 -8.32 48.10 10.27
C ASP A 527 -7.29 46.96 10.36
N GLU A 528 -6.01 47.29 10.46
CA GLU A 528 -4.93 46.31 10.67
C GLU A 528 -5.03 45.60 12.02
N TRP A 529 -5.61 46.25 13.03
CA TRP A 529 -5.87 45.61 14.31
C TRP A 529 -6.97 44.54 14.19
N MET A 530 -8.05 44.84 13.47
CA MET A 530 -9.17 43.92 13.26
C MET A 530 -8.83 42.73 12.33
N LYS A 531 -7.84 42.86 11.45
CA LYS A 531 -7.31 41.79 10.56
C LYS A 531 -8.37 40.93 9.83
N ASN A 532 -9.42 41.50 9.23
CA ASN A 532 -10.51 40.76 8.54
C ASN A 532 -11.19 39.61 9.34
N GLU A 533 -10.79 39.37 10.58
CA GLU A 533 -11.27 38.27 11.45
C GLU A 533 -12.24 38.81 12.51
N TYR A 534 -12.08 40.08 12.89
CA TYR A 534 -12.92 40.75 13.88
C TYR A 534 -13.82 41.79 13.21
N GLU A 535 -15.11 41.76 13.56
CA GLU A 535 -16.06 42.81 13.19
C GLU A 535 -15.92 44.01 14.13
N GLN A 536 -16.38 45.18 13.67
CA GLN A 536 -16.46 46.38 14.48
C GLN A 536 -17.46 46.16 15.63
N ILE A 537 -17.04 46.39 16.87
CA ILE A 537 -17.86 46.04 18.04
C ILE A 537 -18.72 47.20 18.54
N ASP A 538 -18.32 48.44 18.25
CA ASP A 538 -19.02 49.66 18.67
C ASP A 538 -18.90 50.77 17.63
N ASP A 539 -19.70 51.81 17.79
CA ASP A 539 -19.62 53.03 16.98
C ASP A 539 -18.25 53.72 17.19
N ILE A 540 -17.64 54.22 16.10
CA ILE A 540 -16.32 54.85 16.14
C ILE A 540 -16.43 56.29 15.65
N THR A 541 -16.14 57.23 16.55
CA THR A 541 -16.07 58.66 16.22
C THR A 541 -14.79 59.28 16.77
N MET A 542 -14.07 59.98 15.91
CA MET A 542 -12.86 60.72 16.28
C MET A 542 -12.73 61.99 15.44
N LEU A 543 -12.58 63.11 16.14
CA LEU A 543 -12.27 64.40 15.57
C LEU A 543 -10.85 64.78 15.96
N GLY A 544 -10.01 65.05 14.95
CA GLY A 544 -8.70 65.65 15.13
C GLY A 544 -8.67 67.04 14.50
N MET A 545 -8.04 68.02 15.16
CA MET A 545 -7.86 69.36 14.62
C MET A 545 -6.55 70.00 15.04
N ARG A 546 -6.00 70.86 14.19
CA ARG A 546 -4.78 71.63 14.47
C ARG A 546 -5.08 73.12 14.46
N ILE A 547 -4.64 73.80 15.51
CA ILE A 547 -4.75 75.26 15.63
C ILE A 547 -3.69 75.93 14.74
N GLN A 548 -4.10 76.83 13.85
CA GLN A 548 -3.21 77.52 12.90
C GLN A 548 -2.77 78.92 13.35
#